data_AF-Q0UBL9-F1
#
_entry.id   AF-Q0UBL9-F1
#
_cell.length_a   1.000
_cell.length_b   1.000
_cell.length_c   1.000
_cell.angle_alpha   90.00
_cell.angle_beta   90.00
_cell.angle_gamma   90.00
#
_symmetry.space_group_name_H-M   'P 1'
#
loop_
_entity.id
_entity.type
_entity.pdbx_description
1 polymer ?
#
loop_
_entity_poly.entity_id
_entity_poly.type
_entity_poly.pdbx_seq_one_letter_code
_entity_poly.pdbx_strand_id
1 'polypeptide(L)'
;MRNTGLLYLPMDALIAASTTTSYIMGLKSYFLGKDVHYATTAATLIFVISLGRYVGEMFRTSSAPTIAAFSNIVPSEARLLHSPTPVSSHTLKPGDFVVVEAAHRFPCDGRLVAYPNQFQTLNLNIDESIHTGESILVKKVWGDICLAGTINSHSQEIIIEVIEGGRNRLDQILDAVLEAQLQKSDIQPWLDQVSEYMVSCVMFCAFIAFLVWLPDGFDTAATFFSTTLIVACPCAFGLSVPAMTMIACSLGAAKGVVVRAGVQAFQKSSTVTTIVFDKTGTLTTGDINVVHYKIHGRWEEPVWWQVIGEAEKQVAKEVANAIGIQNVFAELTPVQKSDKIKRLRKEGKVVAMIGDGINDTAALAASDIAFTLARNANAAIKGSIFWAALYNFTLLPLAMGAGARWNIIMTP
;
A
#
# COMPACT_ATOMS: atom_id res chain seq x y z
N MET A 1 10.04 -18.90 -8.21
CA MET A 1 10.69 -20.18 -7.88
C MET A 1 12.17 -20.03 -8.13
N ARG A 2 12.97 -19.77 -7.08
CA ARG A 2 14.44 -19.74 -7.19
C ARG A 2 14.94 -21.06 -6.62
N ASN A 3 15.64 -21.81 -7.48
CA ASN A 3 16.21 -23.12 -7.21
C ASN A 3 17.61 -22.91 -6.62
N THR A 4 17.70 -22.50 -5.35
CA THR A 4 18.92 -22.68 -4.56
C THR A 4 18.98 -24.17 -4.25
N GLY A 5 20.04 -24.88 -4.66
CA GLY A 5 20.18 -26.33 -4.45
C GLY A 5 20.26 -26.79 -2.98
N LEU A 6 19.85 -25.95 -2.02
CA LEU A 6 19.58 -26.32 -0.64
C LEU A 6 18.10 -26.70 -0.50
N LEU A 7 17.83 -27.68 0.36
CA LEU A 7 16.47 -28.09 0.72
C LEU A 7 15.70 -26.87 1.27
N TYR A 8 14.71 -26.37 0.54
CA TYR A 8 13.91 -25.22 0.97
C TYR A 8 13.13 -25.58 2.25
N LEU A 9 13.62 -25.10 3.39
CA LEU A 9 13.00 -25.33 4.69
C LEU A 9 12.45 -24.00 5.23
N PRO A 10 11.12 -23.81 5.24
CA PRO A 10 10.52 -22.60 5.81
C PRO A 10 10.76 -22.55 7.33
N MET A 11 10.65 -21.36 7.95
CA MET A 11 10.73 -21.22 9.42
C MET A 11 9.80 -22.21 10.16
N ASP A 12 8.64 -22.46 9.58
CA ASP A 12 7.63 -23.38 10.11
C ASP A 12 8.14 -24.82 10.22
N ALA A 13 9.10 -25.22 9.38
CA ALA A 13 9.75 -26.53 9.48
C ALA A 13 10.60 -26.65 10.75
N LEU A 14 11.34 -25.60 11.12
CA LEU A 14 12.14 -25.59 12.35
C LEU A 14 11.25 -25.58 13.60
N ILE A 15 10.17 -24.80 13.58
CA ILE A 15 9.17 -24.76 14.65
C ILE A 15 8.49 -26.13 14.79
N ALA A 16 8.09 -26.75 13.69
CA ALA A 16 7.47 -28.07 13.69
C ALA A 16 8.44 -29.14 14.22
N ALA A 17 9.71 -29.13 13.78
CA ALA A 17 10.71 -30.08 14.26
C ALA A 17 10.98 -29.92 15.77
N SER A 18 11.21 -28.69 16.24
CA SER A 18 11.50 -28.44 17.67
C SER A 18 10.34 -28.79 18.58
N THR A 19 9.11 -28.39 18.22
CA THR A 19 7.90 -28.71 19.00
C THR A 19 7.58 -30.19 18.98
N THR A 20 7.72 -30.87 17.84
CA THR A 20 7.50 -32.32 17.71
C THR A 20 8.49 -33.11 18.56
N THR A 21 9.79 -32.79 18.48
CA THR A 21 10.81 -33.47 19.29
C THR A 21 10.58 -33.20 20.78
N SER A 22 10.27 -31.96 21.17
CA SER A 22 9.98 -31.60 22.57
C SER A 22 8.76 -32.34 23.11
N TYR A 23 7.71 -32.47 22.30
CA TYR A 23 6.49 -33.21 22.67
C TYR A 23 6.76 -34.70 22.85
N ILE A 24 7.50 -35.33 21.93
CA ILE A 24 7.85 -36.77 22.03
C ILE A 24 8.72 -37.03 23.26
N MET A 25 9.71 -36.17 23.54
CA MET A 25 10.55 -36.32 24.74
C MET A 25 9.76 -36.07 26.03
N GLY A 26 8.86 -35.07 26.03
CA GLY A 26 7.95 -34.83 27.15
C GLY A 26 7.02 -36.02 27.41
N LEU A 27 6.45 -36.62 26.37
CA LEU A 27 5.59 -37.80 26.48
C LEU A 27 6.37 -39.00 27.02
N LYS A 28 7.59 -39.22 26.53
CA LYS A 28 8.49 -40.27 27.05
C LYS A 28 8.80 -40.05 28.53
N SER A 29 9.16 -38.83 28.94
CA SER A 29 9.43 -38.51 30.35
C SER A 29 8.21 -38.73 31.25
N TYR A 30 7.01 -38.38 30.77
CA TYR A 30 5.75 -38.63 31.48
C TYR A 30 5.52 -40.14 31.74
N PHE A 31 5.70 -40.99 30.71
CA PHE A 31 5.56 -42.43 30.87
C PHE A 31 6.66 -43.08 31.73
N LEU A 32 7.85 -42.48 31.78
CA LEU A 32 8.95 -42.92 32.64
C LEU A 32 8.88 -42.36 34.08
N GLY A 33 7.87 -41.55 34.43
CA GLY A 33 7.75 -40.94 35.75
C GLY A 33 8.85 -39.94 36.10
N LYS A 34 9.50 -39.36 35.08
CA LYS A 34 10.53 -38.31 35.22
C LYS A 34 9.91 -36.93 35.02
N ASP A 35 10.59 -35.88 35.49
CA ASP A 35 10.12 -34.51 35.35
C ASP A 35 9.86 -34.12 33.88
N VAL A 36 8.70 -33.50 33.64
CA VAL A 36 8.16 -33.25 32.30
C VAL A 36 8.59 -31.89 31.72
N HIS A 37 9.81 -31.44 32.04
CA HIS A 37 10.32 -30.12 31.66
C HIS A 37 10.23 -29.82 30.15
N TYR A 38 10.33 -30.85 29.30
CA TYR A 38 10.27 -30.74 27.84
C TYR A 38 8.85 -30.49 27.29
N ALA A 39 7.80 -31.00 27.97
CA ALA A 39 6.42 -30.74 27.55
C ALA A 39 6.01 -29.30 27.84
N THR A 40 6.49 -28.73 28.95
CA THR A 40 6.24 -27.33 29.30
C THR A 40 6.90 -26.37 28.31
N THR A 41 8.14 -26.65 27.86
CA THR A 41 8.82 -25.82 26.85
C THR A 41 8.09 -25.84 25.50
N ALA A 42 7.62 -27.01 25.05
CA ALA A 42 6.83 -27.12 23.83
C ALA A 42 5.57 -26.25 23.89
N ALA A 43 4.83 -26.30 25.00
CA ALA A 43 3.62 -25.50 25.20
C ALA A 43 3.92 -24.00 25.24
N THR A 44 4.97 -23.56 25.94
CA THR A 44 5.38 -22.15 26.00
C THR A 44 5.79 -21.62 24.63
N LEU A 45 6.55 -22.39 23.84
CA LEU A 45 6.95 -22.00 22.49
C LEU A 45 5.74 -21.82 21.57
N ILE A 46 4.83 -22.80 21.56
CA ILE A 46 3.60 -22.74 20.75
C ILE A 46 2.77 -21.51 21.14
N PHE A 47 2.62 -21.25 22.44
CA PHE A 47 1.87 -20.09 22.95
C PHE A 47 2.49 -18.76 22.48
N VAL A 48 3.80 -18.56 22.67
CA VAL A 48 4.50 -17.32 22.29
C VAL A 48 4.45 -17.08 20.78
N ILE A 49 4.62 -18.13 19.98
CA ILE A 49 4.56 -18.04 18.51
C ILE A 49 3.14 -17.70 18.05
N SER A 50 2.12 -18.37 18.62
CA SER A 50 0.71 -18.12 18.29
C SER A 50 0.28 -16.71 18.68
N LEU A 51 0.70 -16.25 19.86
CA LEU A 51 0.48 -14.88 20.32
C LEU A 51 1.12 -13.86 19.37
N GLY A 52 2.36 -14.12 18.91
CA GLY A 52 3.03 -13.25 17.96
C GLY A 52 2.36 -13.19 16.59
N ARG A 53 1.90 -14.34 16.07
CA ARG A 53 1.11 -14.39 14.83
C ARG A 53 -0.22 -13.64 14.97
N TYR A 54 -0.91 -13.81 16.10
CA TYR A 54 -2.17 -13.13 16.39
C TYR A 54 -2.01 -11.60 16.42
N VAL A 55 -1.00 -11.10 17.15
CA VAL A 55 -0.69 -9.66 17.18
C VAL A 55 -0.31 -9.16 15.77
N GLY A 56 0.46 -9.93 15.00
CA GLY A 56 0.83 -9.57 13.64
C GLY A 56 -0.37 -9.42 12.70
N GLU A 57 -1.32 -10.35 12.75
CA GLU A 57 -2.50 -10.34 11.87
C GLU A 57 -3.47 -9.21 12.23
N MET A 58 -3.62 -8.89 13.51
CA MET A 58 -4.50 -7.82 13.99
C MET A 58 -4.21 -6.46 13.34
N PHE A 59 -2.96 -6.17 12.98
CA PHE A 59 -2.57 -4.89 12.37
C PHE A 59 -2.53 -4.92 10.84
N ARG A 60 -2.61 -6.11 10.21
CA ARG A 60 -2.59 -6.25 8.75
C ARG A 60 -3.91 -5.80 8.10
N THR A 61 -5.01 -5.82 8.85
CA THR A 61 -6.38 -5.59 8.35
C THR A 61 -6.78 -4.12 8.18
N SER A 62 -5.96 -3.15 8.61
CA SER A 62 -6.31 -1.71 8.53
C SER A 62 -6.24 -1.06 7.14
N SER A 63 -5.87 -1.77 6.07
CA SER A 63 -5.57 -1.16 4.75
C SER A 63 -6.63 -1.39 3.65
N ALA A 64 -7.68 -2.17 3.90
CA ALA A 64 -8.63 -2.56 2.85
C ALA A 64 -9.73 -1.54 2.43
N PRO A 65 -10.17 -0.56 3.24
CA PRO A 65 -11.44 0.12 2.95
C PRO A 65 -11.38 1.27 1.91
N THR A 66 -10.21 1.71 1.44
CA THR A 66 -10.12 2.90 0.57
C THR A 66 -10.48 2.62 -0.90
N ILE A 67 -10.32 1.39 -1.40
CA ILE A 67 -10.59 1.03 -2.81
C ILE A 67 -12.09 0.90 -3.08
N ALA A 68 -12.85 0.38 -2.11
CA ALA A 68 -14.30 0.17 -2.25
C ALA A 68 -15.09 1.49 -2.40
N ALA A 69 -14.55 2.61 -1.91
CA ALA A 69 -15.19 3.92 -2.04
C ALA A 69 -15.13 4.47 -3.48
N PHE A 70 -14.10 4.13 -4.26
CA PHE A 70 -13.94 4.62 -5.64
C PHE A 70 -14.77 3.83 -6.66
N SER A 71 -14.96 2.52 -6.45
CA SER A 71 -15.75 1.67 -7.35
C SER A 71 -17.25 2.03 -7.40
N ASN A 72 -17.77 2.76 -6.40
CA ASN A 72 -19.17 3.14 -6.31
C ASN A 72 -19.49 4.51 -6.94
N ILE A 73 -18.49 5.17 -7.53
CA ILE A 73 -18.64 6.51 -8.10
C ILE A 73 -19.31 6.47 -9.47
N VAL A 74 -19.01 5.45 -10.28
CA VAL A 74 -19.59 5.30 -11.63
C VAL A 74 -20.78 4.34 -11.56
N PRO A 75 -21.96 4.72 -12.08
CA PRO A 75 -23.10 3.80 -12.18
C PRO A 75 -22.74 2.53 -12.98
N SER A 76 -23.10 1.37 -12.43
CA SER A 76 -22.96 0.07 -13.12
C SER A 76 -24.00 -0.15 -14.22
N GLU A 77 -25.04 0.69 -14.25
CA GLU A 77 -26.17 0.63 -15.17
C GLU A 77 -26.35 1.96 -15.93
N ALA A 78 -26.85 1.86 -17.15
CA ALA A 78 -27.10 2.97 -18.06
C ALA A 78 -28.44 2.77 -18.78
N ARG A 79 -29.18 3.85 -19.02
CA ARG A 79 -30.45 3.82 -19.75
C ARG A 79 -30.25 4.25 -21.20
N LEU A 80 -30.49 3.34 -22.15
CA LEU A 80 -30.43 3.65 -23.57
C LEU A 80 -31.70 4.38 -24.02
N LEU A 81 -31.57 5.33 -24.96
CA LEU A 81 -32.71 6.07 -25.52
C LEU A 81 -33.74 5.13 -26.18
N HIS A 82 -33.27 4.04 -26.81
CA HIS A 82 -34.08 3.11 -27.58
C HIS A 82 -34.58 1.90 -26.77
N SER A 83 -34.15 1.74 -25.52
CA SER A 83 -34.53 0.60 -24.67
C SER A 83 -35.06 1.07 -23.32
N PRO A 84 -36.26 0.64 -22.90
CA PRO A 84 -36.81 0.99 -21.60
C PRO A 84 -36.10 0.27 -20.45
N THR A 85 -35.32 -0.78 -20.72
CA THR A 85 -34.59 -1.53 -19.68
C THR A 85 -33.17 -1.00 -19.52
N PRO A 86 -32.69 -0.76 -18.28
CA PRO A 86 -31.31 -0.40 -18.04
C PRO A 86 -30.38 -1.53 -18.50
N VAL A 87 -29.25 -1.16 -19.10
CA VAL A 87 -28.18 -2.04 -19.54
C VAL A 87 -26.92 -1.77 -18.75
N SER A 88 -25.98 -2.71 -18.67
CA SER A 88 -24.73 -2.47 -17.96
C SER A 88 -23.89 -1.40 -18.67
N SER A 89 -23.33 -0.45 -17.91
CA SER A 89 -22.46 0.61 -18.43
C SER A 89 -21.23 0.05 -19.16
N HIS A 90 -20.75 -1.14 -18.78
CA HIS A 90 -19.63 -1.82 -19.44
C HIS A 90 -19.97 -2.41 -20.82
N THR A 91 -21.26 -2.54 -21.16
CA THR A 91 -21.72 -3.13 -22.43
C THR A 91 -22.07 -2.10 -23.51
N LEU A 92 -21.96 -0.81 -23.17
CA LEU A 92 -22.22 0.31 -24.08
C LEU A 92 -21.22 0.32 -25.23
N LYS A 93 -21.68 0.64 -26.43
CA LYS A 93 -20.87 0.76 -27.64
C LYS A 93 -20.77 2.21 -28.11
N PRO A 94 -19.68 2.60 -28.80
CA PRO A 94 -19.60 3.92 -29.43
C PRO A 94 -20.80 4.15 -30.36
N GLY A 95 -21.41 5.32 -30.26
CA GLY A 95 -22.62 5.69 -31.01
C GLY A 95 -23.95 5.31 -30.35
N ASP A 96 -23.93 4.64 -29.20
CA ASP A 96 -25.15 4.46 -28.39
C ASP A 96 -25.59 5.81 -27.79
N PHE A 97 -26.90 6.04 -27.70
CA PHE A 97 -27.47 7.23 -27.05
C PHE A 97 -27.97 6.86 -25.66
N VAL A 98 -27.38 7.48 -24.63
CA VAL A 98 -27.71 7.26 -23.23
C VAL A 98 -28.44 8.46 -22.67
N VAL A 99 -29.52 8.21 -21.93
CA VAL A 99 -30.31 9.21 -21.22
C VAL A 99 -29.85 9.26 -19.76
N VAL A 100 -29.47 10.45 -19.29
CA VAL A 100 -29.05 10.71 -17.91
C VAL A 100 -30.06 11.63 -17.25
N GLU A 101 -30.74 11.12 -16.23
CA GLU A 101 -31.76 11.84 -15.49
C GLU A 101 -31.17 12.98 -14.64
N ALA A 102 -32.03 13.89 -14.19
CA ALA A 102 -31.66 14.96 -13.27
C ALA A 102 -31.05 14.37 -11.98
N ALA A 103 -30.00 15.01 -11.47
CA ALA A 103 -29.25 14.60 -10.29
C ALA A 103 -28.60 13.20 -10.36
N HIS A 104 -28.60 12.54 -11.52
CA HIS A 104 -27.92 11.27 -11.73
C HIS A 104 -26.52 11.46 -12.31
N ARG A 105 -25.69 10.43 -12.12
CA ARG A 105 -24.32 10.42 -12.63
C ARG A 105 -24.28 9.91 -14.07
N PHE A 106 -23.35 10.46 -14.85
CA PHE A 106 -23.07 9.95 -16.18
C PHE A 106 -22.40 8.56 -16.08
N PRO A 107 -22.93 7.52 -16.74
CA PRO A 107 -22.40 6.15 -16.65
C PRO A 107 -21.15 5.92 -17.50
N CYS A 108 -20.91 6.77 -18.50
CA CYS A 108 -19.78 6.68 -19.42
C CYS A 108 -19.37 8.04 -19.98
N ASP A 109 -18.19 8.11 -20.58
CA ASP A 109 -17.73 9.29 -21.32
C ASP A 109 -18.56 9.44 -22.61
N GLY A 110 -19.20 10.59 -22.80
CA GLY A 110 -20.15 10.81 -23.89
C GLY A 110 -20.18 12.24 -24.40
N ARG A 111 -20.51 12.41 -25.68
CA ARG A 111 -20.68 13.71 -26.33
C ARG A 111 -22.10 14.21 -26.09
N LEU A 112 -22.23 15.45 -25.67
CA LEU A 112 -23.53 16.08 -25.41
C LEU A 112 -24.30 16.32 -26.73
N VAL A 113 -25.50 15.74 -26.85
CA VAL A 113 -26.28 15.81 -28.10
C VAL A 113 -27.57 16.61 -27.99
N ALA A 114 -28.42 16.37 -26.98
CA ALA A 114 -29.73 17.03 -26.93
C ALA A 114 -30.43 16.93 -25.55
N TYR A 115 -31.49 17.73 -25.39
CA TYR A 115 -32.59 17.42 -24.48
C TYR A 115 -33.64 16.58 -25.22
N PRO A 116 -34.40 15.69 -24.55
CA PRO A 116 -35.50 14.96 -25.19
C PRO A 116 -36.52 15.86 -25.89
N ASN A 117 -36.64 17.14 -25.48
CA ASN A 117 -37.72 18.04 -25.91
C ASN A 117 -37.31 19.39 -26.52
N GLN A 118 -36.01 19.74 -26.64
CA GLN A 118 -35.56 21.02 -27.25
C GLN A 118 -34.16 20.90 -27.89
N PHE A 119 -34.03 21.35 -29.15
CA PHE A 119 -32.82 21.27 -29.97
C PHE A 119 -32.00 22.59 -30.05
N GLN A 120 -32.33 23.63 -29.27
CA GLN A 120 -31.63 24.92 -29.35
C GLN A 120 -30.78 25.22 -28.10
N THR A 121 -29.48 25.45 -28.34
CA THR A 121 -28.47 25.97 -27.40
C THR A 121 -28.52 25.35 -26.00
N LEU A 122 -27.94 24.15 -25.86
CA LEU A 122 -27.62 23.61 -24.55
C LEU A 122 -26.49 24.45 -23.94
N ASN A 123 -26.79 25.20 -22.89
CA ASN A 123 -25.78 25.63 -21.91
C ASN A 123 -26.09 24.83 -20.64
N LEU A 124 -25.33 23.78 -20.41
CA LEU A 124 -25.51 22.86 -19.28
C LEU A 124 -24.42 23.07 -18.25
N ASN A 125 -24.82 23.20 -17.00
CA ASN A 125 -23.93 23.21 -15.85
C ASN A 125 -23.80 21.79 -15.32
N ILE A 126 -22.61 21.20 -15.48
CA ILE A 126 -22.30 19.86 -14.98
C ILE A 126 -21.35 19.99 -13.79
N ASP A 127 -21.62 19.21 -12.74
CA ASP A 127 -20.70 19.09 -11.61
C ASP A 127 -19.61 18.08 -11.94
N GLU A 128 -18.41 18.58 -12.27
CA GLU A 128 -17.20 17.80 -12.53
C GLU A 128 -16.26 17.71 -11.32
N SER A 129 -16.73 18.08 -10.12
CA SER A 129 -15.91 18.11 -8.88
C SER A 129 -15.19 16.80 -8.57
N ILE A 130 -15.71 15.67 -9.06
CA ILE A 130 -15.08 14.35 -8.87
C ILE A 130 -13.81 14.14 -9.69
N HIS A 131 -13.62 14.92 -10.77
CA HIS A 131 -12.44 14.89 -11.63
C HIS A 131 -11.51 16.09 -11.39
N THR A 132 -12.09 17.26 -11.12
CA THR A 132 -11.32 18.52 -10.99
C THR A 132 -11.09 18.96 -9.55
N GLY A 133 -11.84 18.41 -8.58
CA GLY A 133 -11.82 18.82 -7.18
C GLY A 133 -12.46 20.18 -6.92
N GLU A 134 -12.91 20.89 -7.96
CA GLU A 134 -13.49 22.23 -7.85
C GLU A 134 -15.02 22.15 -7.81
N SER A 135 -15.65 22.81 -6.82
CA SER A 135 -17.12 22.84 -6.66
C SER A 135 -17.85 23.76 -7.65
N ILE A 136 -17.15 24.32 -8.64
CA ILE A 136 -17.73 25.22 -9.64
C ILE A 136 -18.30 24.38 -10.78
N LEU A 137 -19.57 24.62 -11.10
CA LEU A 137 -20.24 23.94 -12.20
C LEU A 137 -19.63 24.35 -13.55
N VAL A 138 -19.28 23.36 -14.36
CA VAL A 138 -18.67 23.54 -15.68
C VAL A 138 -19.79 23.71 -16.71
N LYS A 139 -19.73 24.80 -17.49
CA LYS A 139 -20.64 25.02 -18.62
C LYS A 139 -20.23 24.13 -19.80
N LYS A 140 -21.20 23.40 -20.35
CA LYS A 140 -21.07 22.52 -21.51
C LYS A 140 -22.07 22.93 -22.58
N VAL A 141 -21.59 22.96 -23.81
CA VAL A 141 -22.40 23.21 -25.00
C VAL A 141 -22.55 21.97 -25.87
N TRP A 142 -23.47 22.04 -26.83
CA TRP A 142 -23.66 20.98 -27.81
C TRP A 142 -22.32 20.51 -28.41
N GLY A 143 -22.07 19.21 -28.40
CA GLY A 143 -20.84 18.61 -28.89
C GLY A 143 -19.70 18.52 -27.86
N ASP A 144 -19.83 19.12 -26.68
CA ASP A 144 -18.84 18.98 -25.61
C ASP A 144 -18.87 17.59 -24.99
N ILE A 145 -17.74 17.21 -24.37
CA ILE A 145 -17.56 15.91 -23.72
C ILE A 145 -18.05 16.00 -22.27
N CYS A 146 -18.97 15.11 -21.90
CA CYS A 146 -19.39 14.83 -20.53
C CYS A 146 -18.63 13.61 -20.01
N LEU A 147 -18.02 13.74 -18.84
CA LEU A 147 -17.17 12.69 -18.24
C LEU A 147 -17.98 11.74 -17.35
N ALA A 148 -17.63 10.45 -17.34
CA ALA A 148 -18.23 9.44 -16.48
C ALA A 148 -18.10 9.81 -14.99
N GLY A 149 -19.11 9.51 -14.19
CA GLY A 149 -19.14 9.80 -12.75
C GLY A 149 -19.48 11.26 -12.37
N THR A 150 -19.46 12.19 -13.33
CA THR A 150 -19.94 13.57 -13.13
C THR A 150 -21.45 13.59 -12.91
N ILE A 151 -22.02 14.65 -12.32
CA ILE A 151 -23.45 14.72 -12.00
C ILE A 151 -24.16 15.68 -12.94
N ASN A 152 -25.31 15.24 -13.47
CA ASN A 152 -26.26 16.13 -14.10
C ASN A 152 -26.92 17.04 -13.05
N SER A 153 -26.41 18.26 -12.89
CA SER A 153 -26.96 19.25 -11.94
C SER A 153 -28.18 20.00 -12.48
N HIS A 154 -28.66 19.69 -13.68
CA HIS A 154 -29.88 20.25 -14.25
C HIS A 154 -31.11 19.44 -13.87
N SER A 155 -32.28 20.09 -13.95
CA SER A 155 -33.59 19.48 -13.69
C SER A 155 -34.16 18.70 -14.89
N GLN A 156 -33.45 18.65 -16.01
CA GLN A 156 -33.88 17.98 -17.23
C GLN A 156 -32.98 16.79 -17.56
N GLU A 157 -33.55 15.80 -18.24
CA GLU A 157 -32.81 14.67 -18.80
C GLU A 157 -31.87 15.13 -19.90
N ILE A 158 -30.66 14.59 -19.91
CA ILE A 158 -29.62 14.90 -20.89
C ILE A 158 -29.36 13.65 -21.73
N ILE A 159 -29.23 13.84 -23.04
CA ILE A 159 -28.83 12.77 -23.96
C ILE A 159 -27.37 12.94 -24.34
N ILE A 160 -26.58 11.89 -24.10
CA ILE A 160 -25.19 11.79 -24.54
C ILE A 160 -25.03 10.67 -25.57
N GLU A 161 -24.18 10.89 -26.55
CA GLU A 161 -23.69 9.88 -27.48
C GLU A 161 -22.39 9.29 -26.92
N VAL A 162 -22.32 7.97 -26.76
CA VAL A 162 -21.14 7.28 -26.24
C VAL A 162 -19.97 7.46 -27.21
N ILE A 163 -18.84 8.00 -26.73
CA ILE A 163 -17.65 8.24 -27.57
C ILE A 163 -16.77 6.97 -27.62
N GLU A 164 -16.54 6.34 -26.47
CA GLU A 164 -15.80 5.09 -26.33
C GLU A 164 -16.61 4.09 -25.51
N GLY A 165 -16.81 2.89 -26.05
CA GLY A 165 -17.60 1.85 -25.42
C GLY A 165 -16.78 1.04 -24.41
N GLY A 166 -17.35 0.85 -23.22
CA GLY A 166 -16.90 -0.14 -22.23
C GLY A 166 -15.71 0.23 -21.35
N ARG A 167 -14.98 1.33 -21.60
CA ARG A 167 -13.89 1.80 -20.72
C ARG A 167 -13.88 3.32 -20.61
N ASN A 168 -13.99 3.84 -19.38
CA ASN A 168 -13.96 5.26 -19.08
C ASN A 168 -12.55 5.70 -18.64
N ARG A 169 -12.24 7.00 -18.69
CA ARG A 169 -10.99 7.53 -18.11
C ARG A 169 -10.80 7.19 -16.62
N LEU A 170 -11.90 7.08 -15.86
CA LEU A 170 -11.88 6.61 -14.48
C LEU A 170 -11.40 5.17 -14.34
N ASP A 171 -11.74 4.28 -15.27
CA ASP A 171 -11.27 2.89 -15.26
C ASP A 171 -9.76 2.83 -15.49
N GLN A 172 -9.21 3.70 -16.34
CA GLN A 172 -7.76 3.82 -16.54
C GLN A 172 -7.04 4.33 -15.28
N ILE A 173 -7.66 5.26 -14.54
CA ILE A 173 -7.14 5.72 -13.24
C ILE A 173 -7.20 4.57 -12.24
N LEU A 174 -8.30 3.81 -12.20
CA LEU A 174 -8.47 2.67 -11.31
C LEU A 174 -7.44 1.57 -11.60
N ASP A 175 -7.24 1.20 -12.87
CA ASP A 175 -6.22 0.23 -13.30
C ASP A 175 -4.82 0.70 -12.92
N ALA A 176 -4.49 1.98 -13.15
CA ALA A 176 -3.19 2.53 -12.76
C ALA A 176 -2.97 2.52 -11.24
N VAL A 177 -4.03 2.73 -10.44
CA VAL A 177 -4.00 2.65 -8.98
C VAL A 177 -3.85 1.19 -8.52
N LEU A 178 -4.59 0.26 -9.11
CA LEU A 178 -4.54 -1.17 -8.79
C LEU A 178 -3.17 -1.78 -9.16
N GLU A 179 -2.63 -1.44 -10.33
CA GLU A 179 -1.28 -1.87 -10.75
C GLU A 179 -0.19 -1.38 -9.78
N ALA A 180 -0.30 -0.14 -9.29
CA ALA A 180 0.67 0.39 -8.35
C ALA A 180 0.61 -0.27 -6.96
N GLN A 181 -0.58 -0.66 -6.51
CA GLN A 181 -0.76 -1.38 -5.24
C GLN A 181 -0.31 -2.85 -5.29
N LEU A 182 -0.22 -3.46 -6.48
CA LEU A 182 0.25 -4.83 -6.65
C LEU A 182 1.77 -5.00 -6.54
N GLN A 183 2.55 -3.92 -6.36
CA GLN A 183 3.99 -4.01 -6.13
C GLN A 183 4.31 -4.57 -4.74
N LYS A 184 4.78 -5.82 -4.71
CA LYS A 184 5.31 -6.49 -3.51
C LYS A 184 6.61 -5.81 -3.03
N SER A 185 6.88 -5.87 -1.72
CA SER A 185 8.11 -5.36 -1.10
C SER A 185 9.34 -6.19 -1.46
N ASP A 186 10.44 -5.47 -1.72
CA ASP A 186 11.73 -6.06 -2.12
C ASP A 186 12.50 -6.74 -0.98
N ILE A 187 12.18 -6.48 0.30
CA ILE A 187 12.95 -7.04 1.43
C ILE A 187 12.40 -8.36 1.95
N GLN A 188 11.12 -8.64 1.72
CA GLN A 188 10.48 -9.86 2.21
C GLN A 188 11.21 -11.12 1.68
N PRO A 189 11.61 -11.18 0.40
CA PRO A 189 12.46 -12.26 -0.10
C PRO A 189 13.84 -12.36 0.58
N TRP A 190 14.42 -11.24 1.02
CA TRP A 190 15.70 -11.24 1.73
C TRP A 190 15.56 -11.81 3.15
N LEU A 191 14.52 -11.41 3.89
CA LEU A 191 14.20 -11.98 5.20
C LEU A 191 13.91 -13.47 5.11
N ASP A 192 13.15 -13.89 4.09
CA ASP A 192 12.87 -15.31 3.82
C ASP A 192 14.17 -16.07 3.51
N GLN A 193 15.06 -15.50 2.69
CA GLN A 193 16.35 -16.09 2.33
C GLN A 193 17.31 -16.22 3.53
N VAL A 194 17.40 -15.20 4.38
CA VAL A 194 18.21 -15.25 5.61
C VAL A 194 17.67 -16.34 6.55
N SER A 195 16.35 -16.43 6.67
CA SER A 195 15.68 -17.44 7.48
C SER A 195 15.93 -18.85 6.96
N GLU A 196 15.89 -19.06 5.64
CA GLU A 196 16.18 -20.34 4.99
C GLU A 196 17.62 -20.82 5.25
N TYR A 197 18.60 -19.93 5.09
CA TYR A 197 20.00 -20.25 5.36
C TYR A 197 20.21 -20.61 6.84
N MET A 198 19.64 -19.80 7.74
CA MET A 198 19.73 -20.03 9.17
C MET A 198 19.09 -21.36 9.59
N VAL A 199 17.87 -21.67 9.12
CA VAL A 199 17.19 -22.94 9.43
C VAL A 199 18.03 -24.14 8.97
N SER A 200 18.58 -24.07 7.77
CA SER A 200 19.43 -25.13 7.22
C SER A 200 20.71 -25.34 8.05
N CYS A 201 21.38 -24.25 8.46
CA CYS A 201 22.54 -24.33 9.34
C CYS A 201 22.20 -24.93 10.71
N VAL A 202 21.08 -24.52 11.31
CA VAL A 202 20.63 -25.02 12.62
C VAL A 202 20.33 -26.51 12.57
N MET A 203 19.61 -26.98 11.54
CA MET A 203 19.31 -28.39 11.35
C MET A 203 20.60 -29.23 11.19
N PHE A 204 21.57 -28.71 10.46
CA PHE A 204 22.88 -29.35 10.31
C PHE A 204 23.66 -29.41 11.63
N CYS A 205 23.69 -28.32 12.39
CA CYS A 205 24.33 -28.27 13.72
C CYS A 205 23.66 -29.24 14.71
N ALA A 206 22.33 -29.30 14.74
CA ALA A 206 21.59 -30.23 15.59
C ALA A 206 21.91 -31.69 15.22
N PHE A 207 21.96 -32.01 13.92
CA PHE A 207 22.33 -33.35 13.45
C PHE A 207 23.77 -33.73 13.83
N ILE A 208 24.72 -32.80 13.72
CA ILE A 208 26.09 -33.02 14.21
C ILE A 208 26.11 -33.29 15.71
N ALA A 209 25.40 -32.48 16.51
CA ALA A 209 25.32 -32.68 17.95
C ALA A 209 24.76 -34.08 18.29
N PHE A 210 23.73 -34.53 17.58
CA PHE A 210 23.19 -35.88 17.74
C PHE A 210 24.25 -36.96 17.49
N LEU A 211 25.01 -36.87 16.40
CA LEU A 211 26.05 -37.85 16.06
C LEU A 211 27.20 -37.86 17.06
N VAL A 212 27.62 -36.70 17.56
CA VAL A 212 28.71 -36.56 18.53
C VAL A 212 28.36 -37.23 19.86
N TRP A 213 27.12 -37.10 20.32
CA TRP A 213 26.65 -37.61 21.61
C TRP A 213 26.01 -39.01 21.52
N LEU A 214 25.90 -39.59 20.32
CA LEU A 214 25.40 -40.95 20.11
C LEU A 214 26.17 -42.04 20.88
N PRO A 215 27.51 -41.97 21.03
CA PRO A 215 28.28 -42.95 21.80
C PRO A 215 27.91 -42.98 23.29
N ASP A 216 27.47 -41.85 23.87
CA ASP A 216 27.08 -41.71 25.28
C ASP A 216 25.63 -42.15 25.55
N GLY A 217 24.94 -42.64 24.52
CA GLY A 217 23.58 -43.17 24.60
C GLY A 217 22.56 -42.36 23.80
N PHE A 218 21.56 -43.06 23.27
CA PHE A 218 20.50 -42.46 22.44
C PHE A 218 19.74 -41.35 23.18
N ASP A 219 19.51 -41.52 24.49
CA ASP A 219 18.80 -40.53 25.31
C ASP A 219 19.59 -39.23 25.45
N THR A 220 20.90 -39.33 25.69
CA THR A 220 21.82 -38.18 25.77
C THR A 220 21.90 -37.45 24.42
N ALA A 221 22.03 -38.19 23.32
CA ALA A 221 22.05 -37.63 21.97
C ALA A 221 20.74 -36.92 21.61
N ALA A 222 19.60 -37.52 21.93
CA ALA A 222 18.28 -36.92 21.70
C ALA A 222 18.07 -35.64 22.52
N THR A 223 18.59 -35.59 23.75
CA THR A 223 18.57 -34.37 24.58
C THR A 223 19.38 -33.24 23.93
N PHE A 224 20.63 -33.46 23.54
CA PHE A 224 21.42 -32.40 22.89
C PHE A 224 20.86 -31.98 21.52
N PHE A 225 20.29 -32.91 20.76
CA PHE A 225 19.58 -32.61 19.52
C PHE A 225 18.38 -31.69 19.75
N SER A 226 17.50 -32.04 20.68
CA SER A 226 16.29 -31.27 20.99
C SER A 226 16.62 -29.89 21.58
N THR A 227 17.55 -29.82 22.54
CA THR A 227 18.00 -28.54 23.13
C THR A 227 18.59 -27.63 22.07
N THR A 228 19.37 -28.15 21.11
CA THR A 228 19.94 -27.36 20.02
C THR A 228 18.85 -26.76 19.13
N LEU A 229 17.80 -27.53 18.78
CA LEU A 229 16.67 -27.04 17.98
C LEU A 229 15.82 -25.99 18.72
N ILE A 230 15.61 -26.18 20.02
CA ILE A 230 14.81 -25.27 20.86
C ILE A 230 15.51 -23.91 20.99
N VAL A 231 16.78 -23.92 21.39
CA VAL A 231 17.58 -22.70 21.61
C VAL A 231 17.78 -21.92 20.31
N ALA A 232 17.89 -22.63 19.20
CA ALA A 232 18.03 -22.03 17.88
C ALA A 232 16.73 -21.51 17.27
N CYS A 233 15.56 -21.79 17.87
CA CYS A 233 14.28 -21.30 17.34
C CYS A 233 14.31 -19.78 17.23
N PRO A 234 14.15 -19.20 16.03
CA PRO A 234 14.16 -17.76 15.82
C PRO A 234 12.80 -17.15 16.18
N CYS A 235 12.18 -17.60 17.28
CA CYS A 235 10.79 -17.28 17.58
C CYS A 235 10.59 -15.75 17.74
N ALA A 236 11.64 -15.04 18.16
CA ALA A 236 11.66 -13.58 18.24
C ALA A 236 11.77 -12.87 16.89
N PHE A 237 12.37 -13.47 15.85
CA PHE A 237 12.47 -12.86 14.51
C PHE A 237 11.09 -12.64 13.89
N GLY A 238 10.18 -13.60 14.02
CA GLY A 238 8.81 -13.48 13.47
C GLY A 238 8.01 -12.34 14.10
N LEU A 239 8.28 -12.01 15.37
CA LEU A 239 7.66 -10.91 16.14
C LEU A 239 8.32 -9.55 15.90
N SER A 240 9.57 -9.56 15.50
CA SER A 240 10.44 -8.40 15.49
C SER A 240 10.02 -7.33 14.47
N VAL A 241 9.64 -7.74 13.26
CA VAL A 241 9.20 -6.85 12.18
C VAL A 241 7.85 -6.19 12.49
N PRO A 242 6.79 -6.92 12.91
CA PRO A 242 5.55 -6.31 13.39
C PRO A 242 5.77 -5.35 14.56
N ALA A 243 6.58 -5.74 15.55
CA ALA A 243 6.87 -4.91 16.71
C ALA A 243 7.57 -3.60 16.32
N MET A 244 8.63 -3.65 15.48
CA MET A 244 9.30 -2.44 14.99
C MET A 244 8.37 -1.53 14.19
N THR A 245 7.50 -2.12 13.38
CA THR A 245 6.54 -1.37 12.57
C THR A 245 5.55 -0.63 13.45
N MET A 246 5.03 -1.29 14.49
CA MET A 246 4.17 -0.67 15.49
C MET A 246 4.85 0.54 16.14
N ILE A 247 6.13 0.38 16.54
CA ILE A 247 6.92 1.45 17.15
C ILE A 247 7.13 2.60 16.16
N ALA A 248 7.54 2.30 14.93
CA ALA A 248 7.78 3.30 13.90
C ALA A 248 6.50 4.08 13.55
N CYS A 249 5.37 3.39 13.38
CA CYS A 249 4.05 4.01 13.19
C CYS A 249 3.67 4.89 14.37
N SER A 250 3.88 4.42 15.60
CA SER A 250 3.55 5.20 16.82
C SER A 250 4.39 6.47 16.96
N LEU A 251 5.69 6.40 16.64
CA LEU A 251 6.59 7.54 16.66
C LEU A 251 6.28 8.53 15.54
N GLY A 252 5.95 8.00 14.35
CA GLY A 252 5.47 8.80 13.22
C GLY A 252 4.22 9.57 13.61
N ALA A 253 3.22 8.89 14.17
CA ALA A 253 1.97 9.48 14.61
C ALA A 253 2.21 10.62 15.61
N ALA A 254 3.06 10.40 16.62
CA ALA A 254 3.45 11.43 17.59
C ALA A 254 4.13 12.67 16.96
N LYS A 255 4.70 12.53 15.76
CA LYS A 255 5.28 13.63 14.95
C LYS A 255 4.34 14.14 13.86
N GLY A 256 3.07 13.73 13.86
CA GLY A 256 2.07 14.12 12.86
C GLY A 256 2.15 13.35 11.53
N VAL A 257 2.88 12.23 11.48
CA VAL A 257 3.06 11.41 10.27
C VAL A 257 2.36 10.06 10.44
N VAL A 258 1.26 9.84 9.74
CA VAL A 258 0.49 8.59 9.81
C VAL A 258 0.87 7.67 8.65
N VAL A 259 1.31 6.45 8.97
CA VAL A 259 1.72 5.46 7.98
C VAL A 259 0.63 4.40 7.82
N ARG A 260 0.07 4.28 6.61
CA ARG A 260 -1.03 3.34 6.31
C ARG A 260 -0.57 2.02 5.68
N ALA A 261 0.56 2.00 4.96
CA ALA A 261 1.02 0.82 4.21
C ALA A 261 2.03 -0.08 4.97
N GLY A 262 2.01 -0.04 6.31
CA GLY A 262 2.85 -0.88 7.17
C GLY A 262 4.36 -0.71 6.95
N VAL A 263 5.11 -1.82 7.06
CA VAL A 263 6.59 -1.86 6.98
C VAL A 263 7.11 -1.26 5.66
N GLN A 264 6.39 -1.49 4.56
CA GLN A 264 6.85 -1.17 3.22
C GLN A 264 7.01 0.33 3.01
N ALA A 265 6.16 1.14 3.64
CA ALA A 265 6.26 2.59 3.58
C ALA A 265 7.56 3.11 4.21
N PHE A 266 7.99 2.56 5.35
CA PHE A 266 9.26 2.95 5.99
C PHE A 266 10.49 2.51 5.20
N GLN A 267 10.38 1.42 4.45
CA GLN A 267 11.48 0.94 3.61
C GLN A 267 11.62 1.76 2.34
N LYS A 268 10.50 1.99 1.64
CA LYS A 268 10.53 2.81 0.43
C LYS A 268 10.89 4.26 0.76
N SER A 269 10.49 4.78 1.92
CA SER A 269 10.87 6.14 2.33
C SER A 269 12.37 6.33 2.52
N SER A 270 13.12 5.29 2.93
CA SER A 270 14.57 5.38 3.12
C SER A 270 15.36 5.31 1.81
N THR A 271 14.74 4.83 0.73
CA THR A 271 15.36 4.73 -0.59
C THR A 271 14.92 5.83 -1.55
N VAL A 272 14.07 6.76 -1.12
CA VAL A 272 13.61 7.91 -1.93
C VAL A 272 14.81 8.72 -2.41
N THR A 273 14.84 8.96 -3.72
CA THR A 273 15.86 9.79 -4.37
C THR A 273 15.29 11.09 -4.92
N THR A 274 13.98 11.11 -5.22
CA THR A 274 13.31 12.23 -5.86
C THR A 274 11.99 12.51 -5.14
N ILE A 275 11.77 13.76 -4.75
CA ILE A 275 10.51 14.21 -4.15
C ILE A 275 9.79 15.12 -5.14
N VAL A 276 8.52 14.83 -5.39
CA VAL A 276 7.62 15.62 -6.21
C VAL A 276 6.55 16.19 -5.30
N PHE A 277 6.40 17.51 -5.33
CA PHE A 277 5.38 18.23 -4.59
C PHE A 277 4.27 18.63 -5.55
N ASP A 278 3.02 18.41 -5.14
CA ASP A 278 1.93 19.19 -5.71
C ASP A 278 1.98 20.63 -5.17
N LYS A 279 1.51 21.57 -6.00
CA LYS A 279 1.50 22.98 -5.63
C LYS A 279 0.30 23.31 -4.76
N THR A 280 -0.90 23.00 -5.25
CA THR A 280 -2.14 23.54 -4.68
C THR A 280 -2.60 22.67 -3.52
N GLY A 281 -2.91 23.26 -2.36
CA GLY A 281 -3.31 22.51 -1.17
C GLY A 281 -2.17 21.72 -0.49
N THR A 282 -0.95 21.79 -1.04
CA THR A 282 0.25 21.17 -0.46
C THR A 282 1.32 22.22 -0.12
N LEU A 283 1.92 22.84 -1.14
CA LEU A 283 2.86 23.96 -0.94
C LEU A 283 2.13 25.27 -0.65
N THR A 284 0.89 25.40 -1.13
CA THR A 284 0.00 26.52 -0.82
C THR A 284 -1.14 26.06 0.09
N THR A 285 -1.76 27.00 0.79
CA THR A 285 -2.89 26.72 1.69
C THR A 285 -4.17 26.29 0.97
N GLY A 286 -4.23 26.40 -0.37
CA GLY A 286 -5.44 26.14 -1.15
C GLY A 286 -6.52 27.23 -1.04
N ASP A 287 -6.46 28.06 -0.01
CA ASP A 287 -7.35 29.21 0.18
C ASP A 287 -7.00 30.34 -0.80
N ILE A 288 -7.85 30.54 -1.80
CA ILE A 288 -7.72 31.63 -2.79
C ILE A 288 -8.39 32.88 -2.22
N ASN A 289 -7.59 33.89 -1.90
CA ASN A 289 -8.07 35.21 -1.48
C ASN A 289 -7.75 36.26 -2.55
N VAL A 290 -8.72 37.10 -2.90
CA VAL A 290 -8.49 38.25 -3.78
C VAL A 290 -7.77 39.33 -2.98
N VAL A 291 -6.44 39.41 -3.13
CA VAL A 291 -5.60 40.40 -2.44
C VAL A 291 -5.69 41.77 -3.14
N HIS A 292 -5.76 41.77 -4.47
CA HIS A 292 -5.81 42.97 -5.29
C HIS A 292 -6.58 42.69 -6.58
N TYR A 293 -7.39 43.64 -7.04
CA TYR A 293 -8.05 43.56 -8.34
C TYR A 293 -7.81 44.85 -9.13
N LYS A 294 -7.63 44.72 -10.45
CA LYS A 294 -7.50 45.85 -11.36
C LYS A 294 -8.31 45.54 -12.61
N ILE A 295 -9.25 46.42 -12.94
CA ILE A 295 -10.15 46.23 -14.07
C ILE A 295 -9.48 46.81 -15.32
N HIS A 296 -9.21 45.96 -16.30
CA HIS A 296 -8.71 46.35 -17.61
C HIS A 296 -9.80 46.08 -18.64
N GLY A 297 -10.50 47.09 -19.14
CA GLY A 297 -11.37 47.03 -20.33
C GLY A 297 -12.30 45.81 -20.49
N ARG A 298 -12.77 45.58 -21.72
CA ARG A 298 -13.38 44.29 -22.12
C ARG A 298 -12.36 43.53 -22.97
N TRP A 299 -12.17 42.26 -22.65
CA TRP A 299 -11.28 41.36 -23.38
C TRP A 299 -12.13 40.28 -24.06
N GLU A 300 -11.73 39.86 -25.26
CA GLU A 300 -12.38 38.76 -25.98
C GLU A 300 -12.02 37.41 -25.33
N GLU A 301 -12.98 36.48 -25.31
CA GLU A 301 -12.92 35.20 -24.60
C GLU A 301 -11.66 34.33 -24.88
N PRO A 302 -11.11 34.25 -26.11
CA PRO A 302 -9.90 33.46 -26.38
C PRO A 302 -8.65 34.00 -25.67
N VAL A 303 -8.59 35.32 -25.44
CA VAL A 303 -7.44 35.97 -24.80
C VAL A 303 -7.42 35.69 -23.30
N TRP A 304 -8.59 35.51 -22.67
CA TRP A 304 -8.70 35.19 -21.24
C TRP A 304 -7.98 33.89 -20.88
N TRP A 305 -8.22 32.82 -21.63
CA TRP A 305 -7.66 31.50 -21.32
C TRP A 305 -6.14 31.46 -21.47
N GLN A 306 -5.58 32.16 -22.48
CA GLN A 306 -4.13 32.27 -22.66
C GLN A 306 -3.48 32.99 -21.48
N VAL A 307 -4.07 34.10 -21.04
CA VAL A 307 -3.56 34.90 -19.92
C VAL A 307 -3.64 34.11 -18.60
N ILE A 308 -4.72 33.36 -18.37
CA ILE A 308 -4.89 32.53 -17.17
C ILE A 308 -3.84 31.43 -17.13
N GLY A 309 -3.62 30.71 -18.24
CA GLY A 309 -2.59 29.66 -18.32
C GLY A 309 -1.17 30.19 -18.11
N GLU A 310 -0.82 31.32 -18.74
CA GLU A 310 0.48 31.98 -18.53
C GLU A 310 0.66 32.44 -17.08
N ALA A 311 -0.39 32.99 -16.47
CA ALA A 311 -0.38 33.36 -15.05
C ALA A 311 -0.16 32.13 -14.15
N GLU A 312 -0.82 31.00 -14.43
CA GLU A 312 -0.64 29.78 -13.65
C GLU A 312 0.80 29.24 -13.72
N LYS A 313 1.40 29.21 -14.93
CA LYS A 313 2.81 28.84 -15.12
C LYS A 313 3.74 29.76 -14.35
N GLN A 314 3.47 31.06 -14.36
CA GLN A 314 4.29 32.04 -13.68
C GLN A 314 4.20 31.88 -12.16
N VAL A 315 3.00 31.71 -11.61
CA VAL A 315 2.79 31.41 -10.19
C VAL A 315 3.52 30.14 -9.77
N ALA A 316 3.47 29.07 -10.58
CA ALA A 316 4.18 27.83 -10.29
C ALA A 316 5.71 28.04 -10.21
N LYS A 317 6.28 28.84 -11.13
CA LYS A 317 7.70 29.19 -11.10
C LYS A 317 8.07 30.06 -9.91
N GLU A 318 7.23 31.03 -9.55
CA GLU A 318 7.46 31.90 -8.40
C GLU A 318 7.45 31.13 -7.08
N VAL A 319 6.45 30.25 -6.88
CA VAL A 319 6.39 29.36 -5.71
C VAL A 319 7.62 28.46 -5.66
N ALA A 320 8.00 27.85 -6.78
CA ALA A 320 9.17 26.97 -6.85
C ALA A 320 10.49 27.71 -6.54
N ASN A 321 10.67 28.91 -7.12
CA ASN A 321 11.85 29.75 -6.85
C ASN A 321 11.94 30.15 -5.37
N ALA A 322 10.80 30.47 -4.74
CA ALA A 322 10.75 30.85 -3.32
C ALA A 322 11.22 29.73 -2.39
N ILE A 323 11.04 28.46 -2.77
CA ILE A 323 11.45 27.29 -1.98
C ILE A 323 12.66 26.54 -2.57
N GLY A 324 13.32 27.10 -3.59
CA GLY A 324 14.54 26.56 -4.19
C GLY A 324 14.36 25.33 -5.09
N ILE A 325 13.16 25.08 -5.62
CA ILE A 325 12.89 24.00 -6.58
C ILE A 325 13.25 24.46 -7.99
N GLN A 326 14.18 23.74 -8.64
CA GLN A 326 14.66 24.07 -9.99
C GLN A 326 13.78 23.50 -11.11
N ASN A 327 13.17 22.33 -10.87
CA ASN A 327 12.39 21.61 -11.88
C ASN A 327 10.90 21.82 -11.61
N VAL A 328 10.23 22.59 -12.48
CA VAL A 328 8.80 22.90 -12.38
C VAL A 328 8.07 22.34 -13.59
N PHE A 329 6.97 21.65 -13.32
CA PHE A 329 6.04 21.20 -14.34
C PHE A 329 4.66 21.80 -14.03
N ALA A 330 4.13 22.61 -14.94
CA ALA A 330 2.86 23.32 -14.80
C ALA A 330 1.92 22.96 -15.97
N GLU A 331 0.62 23.25 -15.83
CA GLU A 331 -0.44 22.91 -16.81
C GLU A 331 -0.53 21.40 -17.12
N LEU A 332 -0.30 20.56 -16.11
CA LEU A 332 -0.43 19.11 -16.27
C LEU A 332 -1.83 18.65 -15.87
N THR A 333 -2.48 17.88 -16.74
CA THR A 333 -3.69 17.13 -16.37
C THR A 333 -3.36 16.00 -15.37
N PRO A 334 -4.34 15.46 -14.62
CA PRO A 334 -4.10 14.36 -13.68
C PRO A 334 -3.40 13.15 -14.32
N VAL A 335 -3.77 12.80 -15.56
CA VAL A 335 -3.13 11.72 -16.33
C VAL A 335 -1.67 12.06 -16.64
N GLN A 336 -1.40 13.28 -17.10
CA GLN A 336 -0.04 13.72 -17.42
C GLN A 336 0.86 13.79 -16.17
N LYS A 337 0.33 14.14 -15.00
CA LYS A 337 1.06 14.06 -13.71
C LYS A 337 1.49 12.61 -13.43
N SER A 338 0.57 11.65 -13.57
CA SER A 338 0.86 10.22 -13.38
C SER A 338 1.93 9.70 -14.35
N ASP A 339 1.81 10.03 -15.64
CA ASP A 339 2.78 9.62 -16.66
C ASP A 339 4.19 10.18 -16.41
N LYS A 340 4.27 11.41 -15.89
CA LYS A 340 5.54 12.03 -15.52
C LYS A 340 6.23 11.26 -14.38
N ILE A 341 5.47 10.86 -13.37
CA ILE A 341 5.98 10.04 -12.27
C ILE A 341 6.45 8.68 -12.80
N LYS A 342 5.65 8.01 -13.64
CA LYS A 342 6.05 6.75 -14.28
C LYS A 342 7.35 6.89 -15.08
N ARG A 343 7.55 8.02 -15.77
CA ARG A 343 8.79 8.30 -16.50
C ARG A 343 9.99 8.46 -15.56
N LEU A 344 9.86 9.21 -14.47
CA LEU A 344 10.93 9.35 -13.48
C LEU A 344 11.32 8.01 -12.86
N ARG A 345 10.35 7.13 -12.62
CA ARG A 345 10.59 5.75 -12.15
C ARG A 345 11.32 4.91 -13.19
N LYS A 346 10.96 5.02 -14.47
CA LYS A 346 11.69 4.36 -15.59
C LYS A 346 13.13 4.85 -15.73
N GLU A 347 13.43 6.07 -15.30
CA GLU A 347 14.80 6.60 -15.20
C GLU A 347 15.59 6.03 -14.00
N GLY A 348 15.01 5.09 -13.24
CA GLY A 348 15.65 4.45 -12.08
C GLY A 348 15.54 5.24 -10.78
N LYS A 349 14.75 6.32 -10.75
CA LYS A 349 14.53 7.13 -9.54
C LYS A 349 13.44 6.48 -8.68
N VAL A 350 13.67 6.44 -7.37
CA VAL A 350 12.63 6.18 -6.37
C VAL A 350 11.92 7.49 -6.05
N VAL A 351 10.64 7.58 -6.42
CA VAL A 351 9.86 8.82 -6.43
C VAL A 351 8.87 8.87 -5.27
N ALA A 352 9.01 9.88 -4.42
CA ALA A 352 8.01 10.26 -3.44
C ALA A 352 7.11 11.36 -3.99
N MET A 353 5.78 11.19 -3.91
CA MET A 353 4.80 12.23 -4.25
C MET A 353 4.14 12.76 -2.99
N ILE A 354 4.05 14.08 -2.85
CA ILE A 354 3.38 14.77 -1.74
C ILE A 354 2.23 15.56 -2.32
N GLY A 355 1.02 15.31 -1.84
CA GLY A 355 -0.21 15.94 -2.35
C GLY A 355 -1.32 16.03 -1.31
N ASP A 356 -2.41 16.71 -1.65
CA ASP A 356 -3.60 16.82 -0.80
C ASP A 356 -4.49 15.56 -0.85
N GLY A 357 -4.32 14.73 -1.89
CA GLY A 357 -5.06 13.49 -2.09
C GLY A 357 -6.42 13.66 -2.78
N ILE A 358 -6.74 14.85 -3.29
CA ILE A 358 -7.96 15.12 -4.05
C ILE A 358 -7.63 15.04 -5.55
N ASN A 359 -6.79 15.96 -6.03
CA ASN A 359 -6.47 16.10 -7.46
C ASN A 359 -5.27 15.27 -7.92
N ASP A 360 -4.46 14.80 -6.97
CA ASP A 360 -3.23 14.07 -7.26
C ASP A 360 -3.35 12.56 -7.06
N THR A 361 -4.56 12.04 -6.86
CA THR A 361 -4.78 10.62 -6.54
C THR A 361 -4.09 9.67 -7.53
N ALA A 362 -4.18 9.95 -8.84
CA ALA A 362 -3.53 9.14 -9.88
C ALA A 362 -2.00 9.27 -9.87
N ALA A 363 -1.47 10.42 -9.46
CA ALA A 363 -0.04 10.70 -9.36
C ALA A 363 0.56 10.10 -8.08
N LEU A 364 -0.12 10.28 -6.94
CA LEU A 364 0.18 9.64 -5.66
C LEU A 364 0.21 8.12 -5.81
N ALA A 365 -0.78 7.54 -6.46
CA ALA A 365 -0.80 6.10 -6.70
C ALA A 365 0.35 5.63 -7.59
N ALA A 366 0.72 6.37 -8.64
CA ALA A 366 1.82 5.98 -9.53
C ALA A 366 3.23 6.09 -8.91
N SER A 367 3.37 6.80 -7.79
CA SER A 367 4.64 7.00 -7.09
C SER A 367 5.10 5.75 -6.32
N ASP A 368 6.39 5.71 -5.93
CA ASP A 368 6.88 4.61 -5.07
C ASP A 368 6.41 4.79 -3.63
N ILE A 369 6.25 6.04 -3.19
CA ILE A 369 5.68 6.39 -1.89
C ILE A 369 4.85 7.68 -1.98
N ALA A 370 3.64 7.63 -1.43
CA ALA A 370 2.71 8.76 -1.39
C ALA A 370 2.63 9.33 0.02
N PHE A 371 2.69 10.66 0.14
CA PHE A 371 2.42 11.41 1.36
C PHE A 371 1.18 12.29 1.15
N THR A 372 0.19 12.12 2.01
CA THR A 372 -1.04 12.92 2.02
C THR A 372 -1.14 13.71 3.32
N LEU A 373 -1.53 14.97 3.25
CA LEU A 373 -1.70 15.82 4.42
C LEU A 373 -2.98 15.42 5.21
N ALA A 374 -2.86 15.09 6.50
CA ALA A 374 -3.99 14.72 7.37
C ALA A 374 -3.81 15.23 8.81
N ARG A 375 -4.91 15.46 9.54
CA ARG A 375 -4.91 16.02 10.92
C ARG A 375 -5.04 14.92 12.00
N ASN A 376 -3.93 14.64 12.70
CA ASN A 376 -3.75 14.00 14.04
C ASN A 376 -3.70 12.45 14.18
N ALA A 377 -2.75 11.95 15.01
CA ALA A 377 -2.71 10.61 15.63
C ALA A 377 -1.70 10.54 16.82
N ASN A 378 -1.88 9.65 17.82
CA ASN A 378 -1.05 9.55 19.06
C ASN A 378 -0.79 8.11 19.58
N ALA A 379 0.29 7.98 20.39
CA ALA A 379 0.67 6.97 21.43
C ALA A 379 1.51 5.69 21.08
N ALA A 380 2.39 5.25 22.02
CA ALA A 380 3.71 4.59 21.85
C ALA A 380 4.04 3.32 22.71
N ILE A 381 5.12 2.56 22.37
CA ILE A 381 5.99 1.58 23.15
C ILE A 381 7.33 1.30 22.34
N LYS A 382 8.37 0.57 22.85
CA LYS A 382 9.72 0.29 22.24
C LYS A 382 10.10 -1.22 22.12
N GLY A 383 11.05 -1.59 21.23
CA GLY A 383 11.59 -2.95 21.00
C GLY A 383 12.70 -3.02 19.92
N SER A 384 13.56 -4.07 19.91
CA SER A 384 14.74 -4.22 19.01
C SER A 384 14.98 -5.67 18.55
N ILE A 385 15.32 -5.86 17.26
CA ILE A 385 15.46 -7.16 16.57
C ILE A 385 16.85 -7.80 16.72
N PHE A 386 17.90 -6.98 16.60
CA PHE A 386 19.30 -7.45 16.53
C PHE A 386 19.71 -8.25 17.77
N TRP A 387 19.27 -7.79 18.93
CA TRP A 387 19.57 -8.44 20.22
C TRP A 387 18.95 -9.82 20.34
N ALA A 388 17.78 -10.05 19.75
CA ALA A 388 17.12 -11.35 19.81
C ALA A 388 17.85 -12.41 18.97
N ALA A 389 18.42 -12.01 17.83
CA ALA A 389 19.22 -12.88 16.99
C ALA A 389 20.55 -13.27 17.63
N LEU A 390 21.25 -12.25 18.15
CA LEU A 390 22.58 -12.43 18.73
C LEU A 390 22.55 -13.37 19.94
N TYR A 391 21.51 -13.25 20.77
CA TYR A 391 21.31 -14.12 21.93
C TYR A 391 21.27 -15.60 21.54
N ASN A 392 20.43 -15.98 20.57
CA ASN A 392 20.28 -17.38 20.16
C ASN A 392 21.56 -17.97 19.54
N PHE A 393 22.27 -17.21 18.71
CA PHE A 393 23.51 -17.70 18.09
C PHE A 393 24.64 -17.89 19.10
N THR A 394 24.77 -17.01 20.09
CA THR A 394 25.81 -17.14 21.13
C THR A 394 25.61 -18.35 22.04
N LEU A 395 24.36 -18.80 22.21
CA LEU A 395 24.03 -19.95 23.06
C LEU A 395 24.11 -21.30 22.32
N LEU A 396 24.17 -21.29 20.99
CA LEU A 396 24.21 -22.49 20.16
C LEU A 396 25.34 -23.48 20.55
N PRO A 397 26.60 -23.04 20.76
CA PRO A 397 27.68 -23.95 21.14
C PRO A 397 27.44 -24.62 22.51
N LEU A 398 26.83 -23.88 23.45
CA LEU A 398 26.48 -24.39 24.77
C LEU A 398 25.36 -25.44 24.67
N ALA A 399 24.34 -25.17 23.84
CA ALA A 399 23.23 -26.09 23.57
C ALA A 399 23.69 -27.39 22.87
N MET A 400 24.74 -27.32 22.04
CA MET A 400 25.37 -28.49 21.42
C MET A 400 26.24 -29.32 22.40
N GLY A 401 26.40 -28.86 23.64
CA GLY A 401 27.15 -29.56 24.68
C GLY A 401 28.63 -29.20 24.78
N ALA A 402 29.10 -28.09 24.18
CA ALA A 402 30.49 -27.65 24.34
C ALA A 402 30.89 -27.41 25.82
N GLY A 403 29.91 -27.08 26.67
CA GLY A 403 30.07 -26.91 28.12
C GLY A 403 30.02 -28.20 28.93
N ALA A 404 29.66 -29.34 28.34
CA ALA A 404 29.42 -30.58 29.07
C ALA A 404 30.67 -31.13 29.78
N ARG A 405 31.87 -30.87 29.23
CA ARG A 405 33.15 -31.19 29.91
C ARG A 405 33.35 -30.44 31.23
N TRP A 406 32.66 -29.32 31.42
CA TRP A 406 32.67 -28.52 32.66
C TRP A 406 31.38 -28.65 33.46
N ASN A 407 30.55 -29.66 33.15
CA ASN A 407 29.24 -29.87 33.77
C ASN A 407 28.25 -28.70 33.55
N ILE A 408 28.47 -27.91 32.49
CA ILE A 408 27.57 -26.83 32.07
C ILE A 408 26.67 -27.40 30.97
N ILE A 409 25.47 -27.81 31.35
CA ILE A 409 24.47 -28.36 30.45
C ILE A 409 23.30 -27.38 30.38
N MET A 410 22.98 -26.95 29.16
CA MET A 410 21.84 -26.09 28.92
C MET A 410 20.56 -26.94 28.94
N THR A 411 19.62 -26.59 29.82
CA THR A 411 18.27 -27.15 29.81
C THR A 411 17.35 -26.31 28.93
N PRO A 412 16.33 -26.92 28.30
CA PRO A 412 15.37 -26.23 27.44
C PRO A 412 14.68 -25.03 28.09
#